data_AF-A0A0E3PCH9-F1
#
_entry.id   AF-A0A0E3PCH9-F1
#
_cell.length_a   1.000
_cell.length_b   1.000
_cell.length_c   1.000
_cell.angle_alpha   90.00
_cell.angle_beta   90.00
_cell.angle_gamma   90.00
#
_symmetry.space_group_name_H-M   'P 1'
#
loop_
_entity.id
_entity.type
_entity.pdbx_description
1 polymer ?
#
loop_
_entity_poly.entity_id
_entity_poly.type
_entity_poly.pdbx_seq_one_letter_code
_entity_poly.pdbx_strand_id
1 'polypeptide(L)'
;MDVLEISKKILHEGPVCDHCLGRQFAKLSTGLSNRERGQAMKLALALEGDRIYKSENDDSLLKELVPCSAFARKALRVEGEDEQCWVCLDQFKKLDDWAAEVAKALEGLEYSTFLVGTKVSGLLSENEEMLWAEAGTAYAEQLKTELNREVGKRIAEKVDKEVDFGNPDIVITLDLATHKFELQVRSVYIYGRYLKKVRGIPQTRWPCRKCKGRGCESCGFTGKQYQESVDELIKGPVVEAFEATDTAFHGSGREDIDALMLGSGRPFVVEAKSPVKRSTDLGALAARINETAAGKVEVKDLRFVEKGMIETLKSSKADKTYKLKVTFKEPVSEEKLKSCLEALSGKEIAQQTPKRVVHRRADLVRKRYVHSITLDELKDDGNAYITVNCEGGLYVKELISGDEGRTNPSLTGLLGFQALVEDLDVVNVEI
;
A
#
# COMPACT_ATOMS: atom_id res chain seq x y z
N MET A 1 12.24 -19.75 -40.73
CA MET A 1 13.45 -18.94 -40.90
C MET A 1 14.43 -19.32 -39.82
N ASP A 2 15.70 -19.43 -40.16
CA ASP A 2 16.76 -19.61 -39.15
C ASP A 2 17.14 -18.26 -38.49
N VAL A 3 18.05 -18.29 -37.51
CA VAL A 3 18.46 -17.11 -36.76
C VAL A 3 19.20 -16.06 -37.60
N LEU A 4 19.90 -16.48 -38.67
CA LEU A 4 20.62 -15.57 -39.56
C LEU A 4 19.66 -14.92 -40.57
N GLU A 5 18.70 -15.67 -41.09
CA GLU A 5 17.62 -15.13 -41.93
C GLU A 5 16.79 -14.09 -41.19
N ILE A 6 16.41 -14.37 -39.94
CA ILE A 6 15.73 -13.40 -39.07
C ILE A 6 16.61 -12.16 -38.86
N SER A 7 17.88 -12.35 -38.53
CA SER A 7 18.81 -11.24 -38.29
C SER A 7 18.98 -10.34 -39.51
N LYS A 8 19.06 -10.91 -40.72
CA LYS A 8 19.13 -10.15 -41.98
C LYS A 8 17.89 -9.27 -42.18
N LYS A 9 16.68 -9.81 -41.96
CA LYS A 9 15.45 -9.02 -42.07
C LYS A 9 15.41 -7.84 -41.11
N ILE A 10 15.77 -8.07 -39.85
CA ILE A 10 15.83 -7.01 -38.83
C ILE A 10 16.79 -5.88 -39.24
N LEU A 11 17.94 -6.24 -39.80
CA LEU A 11 18.97 -5.28 -40.23
C LEU A 11 18.58 -4.53 -41.50
N HIS A 12 17.75 -5.14 -42.36
CA HIS A 12 17.23 -4.48 -43.55
C HIS A 12 16.29 -3.31 -43.21
N GLU A 13 15.54 -3.41 -42.10
CA GLU A 13 14.71 -2.29 -41.59
C GLU A 13 15.56 -1.10 -41.10
N GLY A 14 16.82 -1.34 -40.72
CA GLY A 14 17.76 -0.27 -40.36
C GLY A 14 18.81 -0.68 -39.31
N PRO A 15 19.60 0.29 -38.80
CA PRO A 15 20.65 0.05 -37.82
C PRO A 15 20.09 -0.46 -36.48
N VAL A 16 20.58 -1.61 -36.00
CA VAL A 16 20.15 -2.20 -34.72
C VAL A 16 21.34 -2.44 -33.80
N CYS A 17 21.24 -2.05 -32.53
CA CYS A 17 22.29 -2.31 -31.55
C CYS A 17 22.35 -3.79 -31.14
N ASP A 18 23.47 -4.20 -30.55
CA ASP A 18 23.70 -5.60 -30.17
C ASP A 18 22.63 -6.16 -29.22
N HIS A 19 22.19 -5.36 -28.24
CA HIS A 19 21.13 -5.75 -27.31
C HIS A 19 19.80 -6.03 -28.04
N CYS A 20 19.36 -5.11 -28.92
CA CYS A 20 18.08 -5.22 -29.61
C CYS A 20 18.03 -6.39 -30.60
N LEU A 21 19.15 -6.67 -31.27
CA LEU A 21 19.24 -7.85 -32.13
C LEU A 21 19.29 -9.13 -31.29
N GLY A 22 20.18 -9.18 -30.30
CA GLY A 22 20.40 -10.40 -29.53
C GLY A 22 19.21 -10.82 -28.66
N ARG A 23 18.41 -9.86 -28.18
CA ARG A 23 17.23 -10.17 -27.36
C ARG A 23 16.12 -10.88 -28.14
N GLN A 24 16.12 -10.82 -29.48
CA GLN A 24 15.20 -11.63 -30.29
C GLN A 24 15.48 -13.13 -30.16
N PHE A 25 16.65 -13.48 -29.65
CA PHE A 25 17.14 -14.83 -29.45
C PHE A 25 17.46 -15.14 -27.99
N ALA A 26 16.94 -14.35 -27.03
CA ALA A 26 17.27 -14.43 -25.61
C ALA A 26 17.01 -15.83 -25.01
N LYS A 27 16.02 -16.55 -25.53
CA LYS A 27 15.67 -17.92 -25.08
C LYS A 27 16.47 -19.02 -25.78
N LEU A 28 17.39 -18.68 -26.69
CA LEU A 28 18.26 -19.62 -27.37
C LEU A 28 19.66 -19.60 -26.74
N SER A 29 20.18 -20.79 -26.44
CA SER A 29 21.42 -20.99 -25.69
C SER A 29 21.40 -20.38 -24.26
N THR A 30 22.42 -20.66 -23.45
CA THR A 30 22.53 -20.21 -22.06
C THR A 30 23.91 -19.61 -21.77
N GLY A 31 24.05 -18.83 -20.69
CA GLY A 31 25.32 -18.24 -20.26
C GLY A 31 25.79 -17.00 -21.04
N LEU A 32 25.00 -16.54 -22.01
CA LEU A 32 25.29 -15.33 -22.80
C LEU A 32 24.32 -14.20 -22.44
N SER A 33 24.81 -12.97 -22.48
CA SER A 33 24.00 -11.74 -22.52
C SER A 33 23.40 -11.53 -23.91
N ASN A 34 22.35 -10.71 -24.02
CA ASN A 34 21.82 -10.39 -25.35
C ASN A 34 22.80 -9.54 -26.16
N ARG A 35 23.63 -8.70 -25.51
CA ARG A 35 24.73 -8.02 -26.19
C ARG A 35 25.66 -9.01 -26.91
N GLU A 36 26.11 -10.05 -26.22
CA GLU A 36 26.97 -11.08 -26.81
C GLU A 36 26.26 -11.84 -27.94
N ARG A 37 24.98 -12.18 -27.78
CA ARG A 37 24.18 -12.81 -28.85
C ARG A 37 24.11 -11.91 -30.09
N GLY A 38 23.81 -10.63 -29.93
CA GLY A 38 23.73 -9.69 -31.04
C GLY A 38 25.07 -9.49 -31.75
N GLN A 39 26.16 -9.37 -30.99
CA GLN A 39 27.51 -9.31 -31.55
C GLN A 39 27.86 -10.57 -32.35
N ALA A 40 27.51 -11.74 -31.82
CA ALA A 40 27.72 -13.00 -32.52
C ALA A 40 26.94 -13.07 -33.84
N MET A 41 25.68 -12.63 -33.87
CA MET A 41 24.87 -12.58 -35.10
C MET A 41 25.49 -11.62 -36.14
N LYS A 42 25.88 -10.41 -35.71
CA LYS A 42 26.53 -9.43 -36.60
C LYS A 42 27.87 -9.93 -37.13
N LEU A 43 28.67 -10.59 -36.29
CA LEU A 43 29.93 -11.19 -36.71
C LEU A 43 29.70 -12.29 -37.75
N ALA A 44 28.75 -13.20 -37.51
CA ALA A 44 28.42 -14.27 -38.46
C ALA A 44 27.96 -13.71 -39.81
N LEU A 45 27.10 -12.68 -39.81
CA LEU A 45 26.65 -12.03 -41.04
C LEU A 45 27.77 -11.25 -41.74
N ALA A 46 28.67 -10.61 -40.99
CA ALA A 46 29.83 -9.94 -41.57
C ALA A 46 30.80 -10.95 -42.22
N LEU A 47 31.01 -12.13 -41.62
CA LEU A 47 31.81 -13.21 -42.22
C LEU A 47 31.19 -13.71 -43.52
N GLU A 48 29.87 -13.93 -43.54
CA GLU A 48 29.18 -14.35 -44.75
C GLU A 48 29.19 -13.25 -45.83
N GLY A 49 29.02 -11.99 -45.44
CA GLY A 49 29.13 -10.85 -46.34
C GLY A 49 30.52 -10.72 -46.95
N ASP A 50 31.59 -10.91 -46.17
CA ASP A 50 32.97 -10.89 -46.66
C ASP A 50 33.27 -12.09 -47.58
N ARG A 51 32.67 -13.26 -47.31
CA ARG A 51 32.74 -14.42 -48.21
C ARG A 51 32.13 -14.10 -49.56
N ILE A 52 30.90 -13.58 -49.57
CA ILE A 52 30.17 -13.20 -50.79
C ILE A 52 30.93 -12.11 -51.55
N TYR A 53 31.42 -11.09 -50.85
CA TYR A 53 32.20 -10.02 -51.47
C TYR A 53 33.45 -10.57 -52.17
N LYS A 54 34.17 -11.51 -51.56
CA LYS A 54 35.38 -12.10 -52.15
C LYS A 54 35.09 -13.06 -53.30
N SER A 55 33.98 -13.80 -53.27
CA SER A 55 33.65 -14.78 -54.31
C SER A 55 32.88 -14.20 -55.49
N GLU A 56 32.01 -13.23 -55.22
CA GLU A 56 31.00 -12.74 -56.16
C GLU A 56 31.11 -11.22 -56.42
N ASN A 57 32.03 -10.52 -55.72
CA ASN A 57 32.19 -9.07 -55.79
C ASN A 57 30.92 -8.28 -55.44
N ASP A 58 30.09 -8.84 -54.57
CA ASP A 58 28.88 -8.22 -54.03
C ASP A 58 29.08 -7.85 -52.55
N ASP A 59 29.07 -6.56 -52.25
CA ASP A 59 29.24 -6.00 -50.91
C ASP A 59 27.91 -5.58 -50.25
N SER A 60 26.76 -5.91 -50.84
CA SER A 60 25.45 -5.43 -50.39
C SER A 60 25.16 -5.75 -48.92
N LEU A 61 25.38 -7.00 -48.49
CA LEU A 61 25.19 -7.40 -47.09
C LEU A 61 26.14 -6.67 -46.13
N LEU A 62 27.39 -6.44 -46.54
CA LEU A 62 28.34 -5.68 -45.74
C LEU A 62 27.91 -4.22 -45.62
N LYS A 63 27.43 -3.60 -46.71
CA LYS A 63 26.92 -2.22 -46.72
C LYS A 63 25.71 -2.05 -45.80
N GLU A 64 24.78 -3.00 -45.77
CA GLU A 64 23.65 -2.98 -44.81
C GLU A 64 24.12 -3.07 -43.35
N LEU A 65 25.21 -3.79 -43.08
CA LEU A 65 25.77 -3.94 -41.74
C LEU A 65 26.63 -2.75 -41.28
N VAL A 66 27.23 -1.97 -42.20
CA VAL A 66 28.14 -0.86 -41.90
C VAL A 66 27.60 0.10 -40.83
N PRO A 67 26.32 0.53 -40.84
CA PRO A 67 25.77 1.44 -39.83
C PRO A 67 25.81 0.91 -38.39
N CYS A 68 25.91 -0.40 -38.17
CA CYS A 68 25.78 -0.97 -36.83
C CYS A 68 26.77 -2.11 -36.53
N SER A 69 27.77 -2.33 -37.38
CA SER A 69 28.76 -3.41 -37.22
C SER A 69 30.18 -2.92 -37.51
N ALA A 70 30.99 -2.83 -36.46
CA ALA A 70 32.42 -2.57 -36.58
C ALA A 70 33.14 -3.62 -37.45
N PHE A 71 32.64 -4.87 -37.49
CA PHE A 71 33.21 -5.93 -38.32
C PHE A 71 33.04 -5.64 -39.82
N ALA A 72 31.85 -5.18 -40.23
CA ALA A 72 31.57 -4.84 -41.63
C ALA A 72 32.35 -3.60 -42.07
N ARG A 73 32.43 -2.57 -41.20
CA ARG A 73 33.27 -1.39 -41.42
C ARG A 73 34.74 -1.77 -41.67
N LYS A 74 35.28 -2.69 -40.86
CA LYS A 74 36.65 -3.18 -41.03
C LYS A 74 36.84 -3.98 -42.32
N ALA A 75 35.87 -4.80 -42.72
CA ALA A 75 35.92 -5.57 -43.97
C ALA A 75 35.97 -4.65 -45.20
N LEU A 76 35.17 -3.58 -45.21
CA LEU A 76 35.10 -2.59 -46.29
C LEU A 76 36.11 -1.43 -46.15
N ARG A 77 36.90 -1.39 -45.06
CA ARG A 77 37.86 -0.32 -44.75
C ARG A 77 37.22 1.07 -44.69
N VAL A 78 36.02 1.14 -44.10
CA VAL A 78 35.28 2.38 -43.86
C VAL A 78 35.43 2.78 -42.40
N GLU A 79 35.65 4.07 -42.13
CA GLU A 79 35.67 4.62 -40.77
C GLU A 79 34.27 5.07 -40.35
N GLY A 80 33.99 5.03 -39.03
CA GLY A 80 32.72 5.47 -38.48
C GLY A 80 32.34 4.77 -37.18
N GLU A 81 31.28 5.28 -36.57
CA GLU A 81 30.68 4.73 -35.35
C GLU A 81 29.32 4.12 -35.65
N ASP A 82 28.73 3.45 -34.66
CA ASP A 82 27.39 2.89 -34.80
C ASP A 82 26.35 4.02 -34.82
N GLU A 83 25.53 4.02 -35.87
CA GLU A 83 24.35 4.87 -36.01
C GLU A 83 23.31 4.54 -34.91
N GLN A 84 22.36 5.45 -34.73
CA GLN A 84 21.32 5.30 -33.72
C GLN A 84 20.50 4.04 -33.99
N CYS A 85 20.33 3.20 -32.97
CA CYS A 85 19.47 2.02 -33.07
C CYS A 85 18.02 2.44 -33.34
N TRP A 86 17.42 2.00 -34.45
CA TRP A 86 16.03 2.34 -34.75
C TRP A 86 15.07 1.75 -33.73
N VAL A 87 15.40 0.59 -33.15
CA VAL A 87 14.53 -0.09 -32.17
C VAL A 87 14.47 0.65 -30.84
N CYS A 88 15.62 0.82 -30.18
CA CYS A 88 15.66 1.36 -28.82
C CYS A 88 16.11 2.81 -28.74
N LEU A 89 16.39 3.49 -29.86
CA LEU A 89 16.82 4.90 -29.87
C LEU A 89 17.97 5.16 -28.88
N ASP A 90 18.93 4.23 -28.85
CA ASP A 90 20.11 4.23 -27.99
C ASP A 90 19.88 4.17 -26.47
N GLN A 91 18.72 3.69 -25.99
CA GLN A 91 18.49 3.51 -24.54
C GLN A 91 19.54 2.62 -23.86
N PHE A 92 20.08 1.60 -24.54
CA PHE A 92 21.14 0.75 -24.00
C PHE A 92 22.51 1.44 -23.88
N LYS A 93 22.71 2.61 -24.53
CA LYS A 93 23.93 3.42 -24.32
C LYS A 93 23.86 4.23 -23.02
N LYS A 94 22.66 4.38 -22.43
CA LYS A 94 22.39 5.22 -21.25
C LYS A 94 22.28 4.44 -19.93
N LEU A 95 22.68 3.17 -19.92
CA LEU A 95 22.51 2.30 -18.74
C LEU A 95 23.26 2.84 -17.51
N ASP A 96 24.48 3.30 -17.70
CA ASP A 96 25.32 3.80 -16.61
C ASP A 96 24.85 5.18 -16.12
N ASP A 97 24.32 6.02 -17.01
CA ASP A 97 23.71 7.31 -16.67
C ASP A 97 22.49 7.10 -15.76
N TRP A 98 21.57 6.23 -16.17
CA TRP A 98 20.43 5.85 -15.33
C TRP A 98 20.86 5.34 -13.97
N ALA A 99 21.84 4.44 -13.93
CA ALA A 99 22.32 3.85 -12.68
C ALA A 99 22.97 4.91 -11.78
N ALA A 100 23.72 5.87 -12.34
CA ALA A 100 24.35 6.94 -11.57
C ALA A 100 23.33 7.92 -10.99
N GLU A 101 22.35 8.36 -11.79
CA GLU A 101 21.31 9.28 -11.33
C GLU A 101 20.43 8.65 -10.24
N VAL A 102 20.04 7.39 -10.43
CA VAL A 102 19.25 6.65 -9.44
C VAL A 102 20.04 6.41 -8.17
N ALA A 103 21.30 5.94 -8.26
CA ALA A 103 22.13 5.72 -7.08
C ALA A 103 22.26 6.99 -6.23
N LYS A 104 22.47 8.15 -6.87
CA LYS A 104 22.51 9.45 -6.20
C LYS A 104 21.18 9.80 -5.52
N ALA A 105 20.05 9.55 -6.16
CA ALA A 105 18.73 9.82 -5.59
C ALA A 105 18.34 8.88 -4.43
N LEU A 106 18.99 7.72 -4.34
CA LEU A 106 18.83 6.78 -3.23
C LEU A 106 19.70 7.13 -2.01
N GLU A 107 20.64 8.07 -2.12
CA GLU A 107 21.47 8.52 -1.01
C GLU A 107 20.61 9.10 0.12
N GLY A 108 20.93 8.71 1.36
CA GLY A 108 20.21 9.18 2.56
C GLY A 108 18.93 8.42 2.88
N LEU A 109 18.44 7.53 2.00
CA LEU A 109 17.31 6.66 2.29
C LEU A 109 17.79 5.37 2.96
N GLU A 110 17.09 4.93 4.01
CA GLU A 110 17.27 3.61 4.61
C GLU A 110 16.44 2.58 3.83
N TYR A 111 17.08 1.58 3.25
CA TYR A 111 16.42 0.47 2.55
C TYR A 111 17.37 -0.73 2.42
N SER A 112 16.79 -1.91 2.21
CA SER A 112 17.53 -3.16 1.99
C SER A 112 17.36 -3.66 0.55
N THR A 113 16.18 -3.47 -0.03
CA THR A 113 15.85 -4.01 -1.36
C THR A 113 15.23 -2.96 -2.27
N PHE A 114 15.41 -3.13 -3.57
CA PHE A 114 14.76 -2.29 -4.57
C PHE A 114 14.29 -3.10 -5.78
N LEU A 115 13.51 -2.47 -6.65
CA LEU A 115 13.09 -3.03 -7.92
C LEU A 115 13.15 -1.97 -9.00
N VAL A 116 13.67 -2.32 -10.18
CA VAL A 116 13.67 -1.44 -11.36
C VAL A 116 12.56 -1.87 -12.31
N GLY A 117 11.72 -0.91 -12.68
CA GLY A 117 10.77 -0.99 -13.76
C GLY A 117 11.03 0.09 -14.80
N THR A 118 10.56 -0.12 -16.02
CA THR A 118 10.60 0.88 -17.09
C THR A 118 9.24 1.02 -17.72
N LYS A 119 8.88 2.25 -18.06
CA LYS A 119 7.75 2.58 -18.91
C LYS A 119 8.26 2.80 -20.33
N VAL A 120 7.76 1.97 -21.25
CA VAL A 120 8.01 2.07 -22.70
C VAL A 120 6.76 2.65 -23.33
N SER A 121 6.88 3.76 -24.05
CA SER A 121 5.74 4.44 -24.67
C SER A 121 6.14 5.17 -25.94
N GLY A 122 5.16 5.46 -26.80
CA GLY A 122 5.36 6.16 -28.06
C GLY A 122 6.21 5.33 -29.02
N LEU A 123 7.15 5.99 -29.71
CA LEU A 123 8.00 5.38 -30.74
C LEU A 123 8.68 4.09 -30.28
N LEU A 124 9.16 4.00 -29.03
CA LEU A 124 9.82 2.80 -28.53
C LEU A 124 8.91 1.56 -28.50
N SER A 125 7.61 1.76 -28.25
CA SER A 125 6.65 0.65 -28.27
C SER A 125 6.31 0.24 -29.71
N GLU A 126 6.10 1.20 -30.61
CA GLU A 126 5.84 0.93 -32.03
C GLU A 126 7.03 0.19 -32.68
N ASN A 127 8.25 0.63 -32.39
CA ASN A 127 9.46 0.00 -32.93
C ASN A 127 9.65 -1.43 -32.39
N GLU A 128 9.24 -1.70 -31.15
CA GLU A 128 9.22 -3.05 -30.57
C GLU A 128 8.27 -3.97 -31.33
N GLU A 129 7.06 -3.48 -31.64
CA GLU A 129 6.05 -4.24 -32.37
C GLU A 129 6.48 -4.52 -33.80
N MET A 130 7.04 -3.53 -34.50
CA MET A 130 7.63 -3.71 -35.82
C MET A 130 8.75 -4.77 -35.81
N LEU A 131 9.64 -4.72 -34.81
CA LEU A 131 10.70 -5.71 -34.69
C LEU A 131 10.16 -7.12 -34.50
N TRP A 132 9.09 -7.29 -33.72
CA TRP A 132 8.45 -8.59 -33.52
C TRP A 132 7.66 -9.07 -34.74
N ALA A 133 7.17 -8.16 -35.59
CA ALA A 133 6.58 -8.55 -36.86
C ALA A 133 7.60 -9.23 -37.79
N GLU A 134 8.85 -8.73 -37.80
CA GLU A 134 9.94 -9.31 -38.59
C GLU A 134 10.55 -10.57 -37.96
N ALA A 135 10.77 -10.55 -36.64
CA ALA A 135 11.54 -11.58 -35.94
C ALA A 135 10.69 -12.71 -35.35
N GLY A 136 9.41 -12.44 -35.10
CA GLY A 136 8.56 -13.25 -34.24
C GLY A 136 8.92 -13.12 -32.75
N THR A 137 8.06 -13.67 -31.88
CA THR A 137 8.17 -13.52 -30.42
C THR A 137 8.57 -14.79 -29.67
N ALA A 138 8.70 -15.92 -30.38
CA ALA A 138 8.91 -17.23 -29.77
C ALA A 138 10.13 -17.23 -28.81
N TYR A 139 11.23 -16.65 -29.27
CA TYR A 139 12.51 -16.61 -28.54
C TYR A 139 12.89 -15.24 -28.00
N ALA A 140 12.02 -14.23 -28.22
CA ALA A 140 12.31 -12.85 -27.89
C ALA A 140 12.18 -12.55 -26.39
N GLU A 141 13.01 -11.63 -25.92
CA GLU A 141 12.88 -10.90 -24.67
C GLU A 141 12.46 -9.45 -24.97
N GLN A 142 11.55 -8.93 -24.15
CA GLN A 142 11.03 -7.57 -24.28
C GLN A 142 12.11 -6.55 -23.93
N LEU A 143 12.15 -5.43 -24.65
CA LEU A 143 13.07 -4.31 -24.38
C LEU A 143 13.10 -3.91 -22.89
N LYS A 144 11.92 -3.76 -22.27
CA LYS A 144 11.80 -3.40 -20.85
C LYS A 144 12.45 -4.42 -19.92
N THR A 145 12.34 -5.71 -20.21
CA THR A 145 12.83 -6.77 -19.31
C THR A 145 14.34 -6.75 -19.26
N GLU A 146 14.99 -6.62 -20.41
CA GLU A 146 16.44 -6.49 -20.46
C GLU A 146 16.93 -5.18 -19.83
N LEU A 147 16.29 -4.04 -20.15
CA LEU A 147 16.63 -2.74 -19.55
C LEU A 147 16.53 -2.77 -18.02
N ASN A 148 15.42 -3.29 -17.47
CA ASN A 148 15.23 -3.43 -16.03
C ASN A 148 16.37 -4.25 -15.40
N ARG A 149 16.74 -5.38 -16.02
CA ARG A 149 17.81 -6.24 -15.53
C ARG A 149 19.17 -5.55 -15.58
N GLU A 150 19.50 -4.91 -16.70
CA GLU A 150 20.82 -4.33 -16.92
C GLU A 150 21.05 -3.05 -16.10
N VAL A 151 20.02 -2.20 -15.96
CA VAL A 151 20.08 -1.06 -15.05
C VAL A 151 20.07 -1.54 -13.60
N GLY A 152 19.25 -2.53 -13.26
CA GLY A 152 19.18 -3.11 -11.90
C GLY A 152 20.52 -3.65 -11.40
N LYS A 153 21.26 -4.39 -12.23
CA LYS A 153 22.63 -4.87 -11.88
C LYS A 153 23.57 -3.71 -11.54
N ARG A 154 23.59 -2.68 -12.38
CA ARG A 154 24.46 -1.51 -12.21
C ARG A 154 24.10 -0.69 -10.97
N ILE A 155 22.82 -0.55 -10.67
CA ILE A 155 22.37 0.09 -9.42
C ILE A 155 22.83 -0.76 -8.24
N ALA A 156 22.57 -2.07 -8.24
CA ALA A 156 22.93 -2.98 -7.15
C ALA A 156 24.43 -2.91 -6.83
N GLU A 157 25.28 -2.92 -7.84
CA GLU A 157 26.74 -2.76 -7.69
C GLU A 157 27.14 -1.41 -7.07
N LYS A 158 26.42 -0.33 -7.41
CA LYS A 158 26.72 1.02 -6.89
C LYS A 158 26.26 1.23 -5.45
N VAL A 159 25.14 0.64 -5.06
CA VAL A 159 24.52 0.90 -3.74
C VAL A 159 24.73 -0.23 -2.72
N ASP A 160 25.24 -1.38 -3.15
CA ASP A 160 25.42 -2.59 -2.34
C ASP A 160 24.09 -3.06 -1.69
N LYS A 161 23.06 -3.21 -2.55
CA LYS A 161 21.69 -3.63 -2.15
C LYS A 161 21.13 -4.65 -3.14
N GLU A 162 20.16 -5.42 -2.67
CA GLU A 162 19.57 -6.51 -3.45
C GLU A 162 18.31 -6.09 -4.23
N VAL A 163 18.07 -6.78 -5.36
CA VAL A 163 16.85 -6.62 -6.13
C VAL A 163 15.79 -7.60 -5.61
N ASP A 164 14.61 -7.10 -5.26
CA ASP A 164 13.46 -7.90 -4.81
C ASP A 164 12.25 -7.68 -5.72
N PHE A 165 11.75 -8.75 -6.34
CA PHE A 165 10.61 -8.72 -7.26
C PHE A 165 9.25 -8.83 -6.57
N GLY A 166 9.22 -9.26 -5.31
CA GLY A 166 8.01 -9.51 -4.55
C GLY A 166 7.65 -8.35 -3.62
N ASN A 167 8.60 -7.90 -2.80
CA ASN A 167 8.32 -6.93 -1.74
C ASN A 167 9.41 -5.86 -1.56
N PRO A 168 9.83 -5.16 -2.63
CA PRO A 168 10.91 -4.19 -2.59
C PRO A 168 10.61 -3.02 -1.63
N ASP A 169 11.62 -2.49 -0.96
CA ASP A 169 11.48 -1.26 -0.18
C ASP A 169 11.30 -0.04 -1.09
N ILE A 170 11.94 -0.03 -2.25
CA ILE A 170 11.86 1.06 -3.23
C ILE A 170 11.62 0.50 -4.62
N VAL A 171 10.59 1.00 -5.31
CA VAL A 171 10.39 0.75 -6.75
C VAL A 171 10.87 1.98 -7.51
N ILE A 172 11.82 1.77 -8.42
CA ILE A 172 12.34 2.78 -9.34
C ILE A 172 11.64 2.56 -10.69
N THR A 173 10.92 3.56 -11.18
CA THR A 173 10.29 3.50 -12.51
C THR A 173 10.96 4.48 -13.47
N LEU A 174 11.63 3.96 -14.49
CA LEU A 174 12.29 4.75 -15.53
C LEU A 174 11.31 5.06 -16.67
N ASP A 175 11.10 6.33 -16.99
CA ASP A 175 10.35 6.75 -18.18
C ASP A 175 11.35 7.03 -19.31
N LEU A 176 11.45 6.08 -20.26
CA LEU A 176 12.45 6.11 -21.32
C LEU A 176 12.23 7.24 -22.33
N ALA A 177 10.99 7.71 -22.48
CA ALA A 177 10.63 8.77 -23.42
C ALA A 177 11.00 10.16 -22.88
N THR A 178 10.79 10.38 -21.58
CA THR A 178 11.07 11.68 -20.93
C THR A 178 12.44 11.76 -20.28
N HIS A 179 13.17 10.64 -20.19
CA HIS A 179 14.45 10.52 -19.48
C HIS A 179 14.35 11.02 -18.03
N LYS A 180 13.27 10.61 -17.35
CA LYS A 180 13.04 10.86 -15.93
C LYS A 180 12.76 9.54 -15.22
N PHE A 181 12.97 9.50 -13.91
CA PHE A 181 12.56 8.38 -13.09
C PHE A 181 11.75 8.84 -11.88
N GLU A 182 10.96 7.91 -11.36
CA GLU A 182 10.18 8.09 -10.14
C GLU A 182 10.61 7.05 -9.11
N LEU A 183 10.74 7.48 -7.85
CA LEU A 183 10.98 6.61 -6.71
C LEU A 183 9.70 6.44 -5.92
N GLN A 184 9.21 5.20 -5.83
CA GLN A 184 8.12 4.84 -4.96
C GLN A 184 8.68 4.10 -3.74
N VAL A 185 8.81 4.82 -2.63
CA VAL A 185 9.24 4.23 -1.35
C VAL A 185 8.05 3.57 -0.67
N ARG A 186 8.16 2.27 -0.40
CA ARG A 186 7.13 1.48 0.26
C ARG A 186 6.96 1.94 1.70
N SER A 187 5.72 2.14 2.14
CA SER A 187 5.42 2.52 3.52
C SER A 187 5.89 1.48 4.54
N VAL A 188 6.10 1.93 5.77
CA VAL A 188 6.30 1.05 6.93
C VAL A 188 4.98 0.96 7.71
N TYR A 189 4.60 -0.24 8.14
CA TYR A 189 3.35 -0.49 8.86
C TYR A 189 3.65 -0.90 10.29
N ILE A 190 3.09 -0.16 11.25
CA ILE A 190 3.24 -0.44 12.68
C ILE A 190 1.87 -0.78 13.25
N TYR A 191 1.72 -2.00 13.75
CA TYR A 191 0.56 -2.41 14.54
C TYR A 191 0.73 -1.91 15.98
N GLY A 192 -0.38 -1.59 16.64
CA GLY A 192 -0.42 -1.34 18.07
C GLY A 192 -1.83 -1.44 18.64
N ARG A 193 -1.97 -1.16 19.93
CA ARG A 193 -3.28 -0.97 20.59
C ARG A 193 -3.31 0.38 21.25
N TYR A 194 -4.40 1.14 21.08
CA TYR A 194 -4.58 2.44 21.73
C TYR A 194 -5.67 2.40 22.80
N LEU A 195 -5.44 3.14 23.88
CA LEU A 195 -6.42 3.58 24.85
C LEU A 195 -6.77 5.03 24.56
N LYS A 196 -8.06 5.37 24.71
CA LYS A 196 -8.60 6.72 24.63
C LYS A 196 -9.21 7.04 25.98
N LYS A 197 -8.53 7.88 26.75
CA LYS A 197 -8.84 8.18 28.17
C LYS A 197 -9.67 9.45 28.35
N VAL A 198 -10.01 10.14 27.27
CA VAL A 198 -10.85 11.35 27.28
C VAL A 198 -12.02 11.22 26.31
N ARG A 199 -13.20 11.70 26.72
CA ARG A 199 -14.35 11.88 25.82
C ARG A 199 -14.14 13.17 24.99
N GLY A 200 -14.82 13.29 23.84
CA GLY A 200 -14.82 14.54 23.04
C GLY A 200 -13.85 14.58 21.86
N ILE A 201 -12.93 13.61 21.73
CA ILE A 201 -12.06 13.48 20.54
C ILE A 201 -12.49 12.32 19.62
N PRO A 202 -12.50 12.49 18.29
CA PRO A 202 -12.71 11.40 17.35
C PRO A 202 -11.48 10.47 17.23
N GLN A 203 -11.69 9.26 16.72
CA GLN A 203 -10.60 8.33 16.38
C GLN A 203 -9.72 8.86 15.22
N THR A 204 -10.35 9.39 14.17
CA THR A 204 -9.67 9.90 12.98
C THR A 204 -9.99 11.37 12.76
N ARG A 205 -9.12 12.08 12.03
CA ARG A 205 -9.33 13.49 11.66
C ARG A 205 -10.64 13.70 10.91
N TRP A 206 -11.44 14.68 11.35
CA TRP A 206 -12.69 15.06 10.68
C TRP A 206 -12.54 16.45 10.04
N PRO A 207 -12.61 16.55 8.70
CA PRO A 207 -12.57 17.85 8.02
C PRO A 207 -13.75 18.73 8.44
N CYS A 208 -13.51 20.05 8.54
CA CYS A 208 -14.59 21.01 8.76
C CYS A 208 -15.65 20.90 7.67
N ARG A 209 -16.92 20.75 8.06
CA ARG A 209 -18.05 20.57 7.13
C ARG A 209 -18.23 21.74 6.16
N LYS A 210 -17.91 22.97 6.60
CA LYS A 210 -18.09 24.20 5.80
C LYS A 210 -17.01 24.34 4.73
N CYS A 211 -15.73 24.24 5.10
CA CYS A 211 -14.62 24.49 4.19
C CYS A 211 -14.03 23.22 3.55
N LYS A 212 -14.48 22.03 3.96
CA LYS A 212 -13.98 20.72 3.52
C LYS A 212 -12.48 20.54 3.71
N GLY A 213 -11.93 21.01 4.84
CA GLY A 213 -10.50 20.88 5.15
C GLY A 213 -9.62 22.09 4.83
N ARG A 214 -10.11 23.06 4.06
CA ARG A 214 -9.32 24.22 3.59
C ARG A 214 -8.94 25.26 4.66
N GLY A 215 -9.62 25.27 5.80
CA GLY A 215 -9.59 26.39 6.75
C GLY A 215 -10.65 27.44 6.43
N CYS A 216 -11.37 27.89 7.47
CA CYS A 216 -12.29 29.02 7.41
C CYS A 216 -12.54 29.56 8.83
N GLU A 217 -13.13 30.74 8.92
CA GLU A 217 -13.46 31.40 10.18
C GLU A 217 -14.24 30.49 11.16
N SER A 218 -15.22 29.72 10.67
CA SER A 218 -16.04 28.85 11.54
C SER A 218 -15.29 27.68 12.18
N CYS A 219 -14.06 27.40 11.75
CA CYS A 219 -13.19 26.39 12.35
C CYS A 219 -11.88 26.99 12.88
N GLY A 220 -11.82 28.32 13.06
CA GLY A 220 -10.60 29.02 13.46
C GLY A 220 -9.45 28.80 12.47
N PHE A 221 -9.75 28.71 11.18
CA PHE A 221 -8.79 28.48 10.08
C PHE A 221 -8.04 27.13 10.11
N THR A 222 -8.36 26.24 11.05
CA THR A 222 -7.72 24.92 11.18
C THR A 222 -8.11 23.93 10.08
N GLY A 223 -9.26 24.14 9.45
CA GLY A 223 -9.85 23.21 8.49
C GLY A 223 -10.44 21.96 9.13
N LYS A 224 -10.49 21.87 10.46
CA LYS A 224 -10.92 20.68 11.21
C LYS A 224 -12.26 20.90 11.89
N GLN A 225 -13.03 19.84 12.09
CA GLN A 225 -14.23 19.86 12.92
C GLN A 225 -13.88 19.69 14.41
N TYR A 226 -12.89 18.85 14.70
CA TYR A 226 -12.32 18.65 16.04
C TYR A 226 -10.84 18.93 15.97
N GLN A 227 -10.27 19.58 16.99
CA GLN A 227 -8.88 20.02 16.97
C GLN A 227 -7.88 18.87 17.03
N GLU A 228 -8.25 17.80 17.74
CA GLU A 228 -7.44 16.63 17.99
C GLU A 228 -8.20 15.35 17.65
N SER A 229 -7.46 14.29 17.37
CA SER A 229 -7.97 12.93 17.19
C SER A 229 -6.91 11.92 17.64
N VAL A 230 -7.31 10.67 17.88
CA VAL A 230 -6.37 9.59 18.22
C VAL A 230 -5.28 9.45 17.15
N ASP A 231 -5.70 9.44 15.88
CA ASP A 231 -4.83 9.47 14.70
C ASP A 231 -3.80 10.62 14.75
N GLU A 232 -4.25 11.86 14.99
CA GLU A 232 -3.35 13.02 15.00
C GLU A 232 -2.36 13.02 16.17
N LEU A 233 -2.76 12.50 17.33
CA LEU A 233 -1.87 12.37 18.49
C LEU A 233 -0.77 11.30 18.28
N ILE A 234 -1.05 10.28 17.46
CA ILE A 234 -0.07 9.24 17.09
C ILE A 234 0.83 9.72 15.94
N LYS A 235 0.28 10.51 15.00
CA LYS A 235 0.93 10.89 13.75
C LYS A 235 2.28 11.58 13.93
N GLY A 236 2.37 12.61 14.76
CA GLY A 236 3.59 13.44 14.89
C GLY A 236 4.83 12.62 15.22
N PRO A 237 4.84 11.87 16.34
CA PRO A 237 5.97 11.02 16.72
C PRO A 237 6.33 9.95 15.68
N VAL A 238 5.35 9.42 14.94
CA VAL A 238 5.59 8.44 13.85
C VAL A 238 6.26 9.12 12.66
N VAL A 239 5.78 10.30 12.24
CA VAL A 239 6.40 11.10 11.17
C VAL A 239 7.85 11.41 11.51
N GLU A 240 8.12 11.85 12.75
CA GLU A 240 9.47 12.15 13.20
C GLU A 240 10.37 10.92 13.28
N ALA A 241 9.85 9.78 13.76
CA ALA A 241 10.65 8.56 13.93
C ALA A 241 11.09 7.94 12.60
N PHE A 242 10.23 7.98 11.58
CA PHE A 242 10.50 7.39 10.26
C PHE A 242 10.91 8.44 9.23
N GLU A 243 10.96 9.72 9.60
CA GLU A 243 11.11 10.85 8.67
C GLU A 243 10.15 10.71 7.47
N ALA A 244 8.90 10.36 7.80
CA ALA A 244 7.86 10.07 6.82
C ALA A 244 7.15 11.34 6.37
N THR A 245 6.63 11.32 5.14
CA THR A 245 5.89 12.46 4.60
C THR A 245 4.53 12.68 5.27
N ASP A 246 3.87 11.59 5.68
CA ASP A 246 2.55 11.58 6.28
C ASP A 246 2.28 10.20 6.91
N THR A 247 1.13 10.04 7.56
CA THR A 247 0.64 8.75 8.02
C THR A 247 -0.73 8.38 7.42
N ALA A 248 -1.09 7.10 7.51
CA ALA A 248 -2.49 6.67 7.41
C ALA A 248 -2.85 5.77 8.60
N PHE A 249 -3.97 6.08 9.26
CA PHE A 249 -4.43 5.34 10.43
C PHE A 249 -5.52 4.33 10.05
N HIS A 250 -5.38 3.10 10.53
CA HIS A 250 -6.29 2.00 10.29
C HIS A 250 -6.69 1.32 11.60
N GLY A 251 -7.82 1.72 12.19
CA GLY A 251 -8.37 1.08 13.39
C GLY A 251 -9.23 -0.14 13.08
N SER A 252 -9.23 -1.14 13.97
CA SER A 252 -10.23 -2.21 13.92
C SER A 252 -11.56 -1.75 14.49
N GLY A 253 -12.39 -1.19 13.61
CA GLY A 253 -13.61 -0.49 14.00
C GLY A 253 -13.34 0.85 14.68
N ARG A 254 -14.37 1.43 15.28
CA ARG A 254 -14.34 2.78 15.84
C ARG A 254 -15.35 2.93 16.98
N GLU A 255 -14.98 3.69 18.00
CA GLU A 255 -15.87 4.18 19.05
C GLU A 255 -16.44 5.57 18.75
N ASP A 256 -17.58 5.88 19.37
CA ASP A 256 -18.18 7.21 19.31
C ASP A 256 -17.27 8.26 19.98
N ILE A 257 -17.48 9.53 19.68
CA ILE A 257 -16.66 10.64 20.18
C ILE A 257 -16.77 10.77 21.71
N ASP A 258 -17.98 10.54 22.20
CA ASP A 258 -18.34 10.54 23.63
C ASP A 258 -17.91 9.25 24.34
N ALA A 259 -17.30 8.27 23.67
CA ALA A 259 -16.90 7.00 24.28
C ALA A 259 -15.41 6.93 24.63
N LEU A 260 -15.07 6.27 25.74
CA LEU A 260 -13.68 5.91 26.06
C LEU A 260 -13.29 4.57 25.41
N MET A 261 -11.98 4.36 25.26
CA MET A 261 -11.39 3.07 24.91
C MET A 261 -10.37 2.69 25.99
N LEU A 262 -10.71 1.71 26.81
CA LEU A 262 -9.99 1.29 28.01
C LEU A 262 -9.47 -0.15 27.88
N GLY A 263 -9.00 -0.73 28.99
CA GLY A 263 -8.63 -2.14 29.12
C GLY A 263 -7.57 -2.60 28.10
N SER A 264 -7.96 -3.50 27.18
CA SER A 264 -7.03 -4.04 26.17
C SER A 264 -6.56 -2.98 25.17
N GLY A 265 -7.29 -1.87 25.04
CA GLY A 265 -7.16 -0.94 23.93
C GLY A 265 -7.69 -1.50 22.62
N ARG A 266 -7.91 -0.61 21.65
CA ARG A 266 -8.33 -0.96 20.30
C ARG A 266 -7.11 -1.19 19.41
N PRO A 267 -7.05 -2.32 18.70
CA PRO A 267 -6.04 -2.57 17.67
C PRO A 267 -6.08 -1.56 16.54
N PHE A 268 -4.90 -1.11 16.12
CA PHE A 268 -4.72 -0.27 14.95
C PHE A 268 -3.44 -0.63 14.19
N VAL A 269 -3.38 -0.22 12.93
CA VAL A 269 -2.15 -0.09 12.15
C VAL A 269 -1.98 1.37 11.76
N VAL A 270 -0.79 1.92 11.98
CA VAL A 270 -0.38 3.20 11.41
C VAL A 270 0.63 2.93 10.30
N GLU A 271 0.32 3.45 9.11
CA GLU A 271 1.20 3.44 7.95
C GLU A 271 2.05 4.72 7.96
N ALA A 272 3.37 4.61 7.98
CA ALA A 272 4.30 5.72 7.76
C ALA A 272 4.63 5.80 6.26
N LYS A 273 4.19 6.86 5.58
CA LYS A 273 4.24 6.98 4.11
C LYS A 273 5.55 7.59 3.62
N SER A 274 6.12 6.97 2.59
CA SER A 274 7.39 7.36 1.98
C SER A 274 8.47 7.69 3.02
N PRO A 275 8.79 6.75 3.92
CA PRO A 275 9.69 7.02 5.02
C PRO A 275 11.15 7.07 4.55
N VAL A 276 11.93 7.99 5.11
CA VAL A 276 13.40 8.03 4.90
C VAL A 276 14.09 6.99 5.77
N LYS A 277 13.63 6.79 7.01
CA LYS A 277 14.08 5.72 7.91
C LYS A 277 13.08 4.58 7.95
N ARG A 278 13.55 3.33 8.01
CA ARG A 278 12.68 2.13 8.02
C ARG A 278 12.72 1.37 9.34
N SER A 279 13.74 1.60 10.16
CA SER A 279 13.85 1.00 11.49
C SER A 279 13.82 2.07 12.59
N THR A 280 13.24 1.71 13.73
CA THR A 280 13.23 2.55 14.93
C THR A 280 12.97 1.70 16.16
N ASP A 281 13.35 2.18 17.34
CA ASP A 281 12.97 1.56 18.60
C ASP A 281 11.48 1.83 18.88
N LEU A 282 10.66 0.79 18.72
CA LEU A 282 9.22 0.88 18.91
C LEU A 282 8.81 1.12 20.37
N GLY A 283 9.65 0.73 21.34
CA GLY A 283 9.43 1.04 22.75
C GLY A 283 9.62 2.53 23.03
N ALA A 284 10.69 3.11 22.50
CA ALA A 284 10.93 4.55 22.57
C ALA A 284 9.84 5.35 21.82
N LEU A 285 9.41 4.87 20.65
CA LEU A 285 8.31 5.48 19.90
C LEU A 285 7.00 5.45 20.70
N ALA A 286 6.65 4.33 21.31
CA ALA A 286 5.47 4.23 22.16
C ALA A 286 5.53 5.22 23.33
N ALA A 287 6.68 5.33 23.99
CA ALA A 287 6.89 6.30 25.08
C ALA A 287 6.68 7.74 24.61
N ARG A 288 7.25 8.14 23.46
CA ARG A 288 7.06 9.49 22.90
C ARG A 288 5.63 9.80 22.48
N ILE A 289 4.91 8.81 21.94
CA ILE A 289 3.48 8.95 21.63
C ILE A 289 2.69 9.19 22.92
N ASN A 290 2.95 8.41 23.96
CA ASN A 290 2.25 8.50 25.25
C ASN A 290 2.51 9.83 25.96
N GLU A 291 3.74 10.32 25.90
CA GLU A 291 4.12 11.63 26.43
C GLU A 291 3.43 12.78 25.68
N THR A 292 3.55 12.81 24.36
CA THR A 292 2.93 13.86 23.51
C THR A 292 1.41 13.86 23.61
N ALA A 293 0.79 12.70 23.79
CA ALA A 293 -0.65 12.56 23.96
C ALA A 293 -1.15 13.12 25.31
N ALA A 294 -0.27 13.48 26.25
CA ALA A 294 -0.59 14.15 27.51
C ALA A 294 -1.74 13.47 28.28
N GLY A 295 -1.71 12.14 28.35
CA GLY A 295 -2.71 11.33 29.04
C GLY A 295 -4.06 11.18 28.32
N LYS A 296 -4.28 11.81 27.16
CA LYS A 296 -5.52 11.66 26.36
C LYS A 296 -5.59 10.32 25.64
N VAL A 297 -4.45 9.88 25.12
CA VAL A 297 -4.26 8.61 24.41
C VAL A 297 -3.04 7.91 24.98
N GLU A 298 -3.08 6.59 25.02
CA GLU A 298 -1.92 5.74 25.32
C GLU A 298 -1.84 4.63 24.28
N VAL A 299 -0.67 4.39 23.69
CA VAL A 299 -0.38 3.28 22.80
C VAL A 299 0.50 2.26 23.49
N LYS A 300 0.28 1.00 23.14
CA LYS A 300 1.06 -0.16 23.60
C LYS A 300 1.14 -1.22 22.51
N ASP A 301 1.97 -2.23 22.75
CA ASP A 301 2.14 -3.41 21.89
C ASP A 301 2.55 -3.06 20.46
N LEU A 302 3.40 -2.04 20.30
CA LEU A 302 3.88 -1.62 18.98
C LEU A 302 4.78 -2.70 18.35
N ARG A 303 4.47 -3.09 17.11
CA ARG A 303 5.29 -4.03 16.33
C ARG A 303 5.21 -3.74 14.84
N PHE A 304 6.29 -4.01 14.12
CA PHE A 304 6.28 -4.00 12.66
C PHE A 304 5.37 -5.11 12.13
N VAL A 305 4.59 -4.80 11.11
CA VAL A 305 3.71 -5.75 10.41
C VAL A 305 3.77 -5.51 8.91
N GLU A 306 3.25 -6.46 8.14
CA GLU A 306 3.04 -6.27 6.72
C GLU A 306 1.71 -5.56 6.42
N LYS A 307 1.60 -5.01 5.21
CA LYS A 307 0.38 -4.33 4.72
C LYS A 307 -0.89 -5.19 4.87
N GLY A 308 -0.76 -6.52 4.72
CA GLY A 308 -1.88 -7.47 4.86
C GLY A 308 -2.60 -7.38 6.21
N MET A 309 -1.91 -6.97 7.28
CA MET A 309 -2.51 -6.78 8.60
C MET A 309 -3.67 -5.77 8.60
N ILE A 310 -3.66 -4.79 7.69
CA ILE A 310 -4.76 -3.82 7.54
C ILE A 310 -6.06 -4.54 7.16
N GLU A 311 -5.99 -5.50 6.25
CA GLU A 311 -7.15 -6.28 5.81
C GLU A 311 -7.62 -7.20 6.95
N THR A 312 -6.71 -7.86 7.66
CA THR A 312 -7.02 -8.64 8.86
C THR A 312 -7.75 -7.80 9.91
N LEU A 313 -7.28 -6.59 10.18
CA LEU A 313 -7.92 -5.68 11.15
C LEU A 313 -9.32 -5.22 10.71
N LYS A 314 -9.52 -4.93 9.43
CA LYS A 314 -10.79 -4.44 8.88
C LYS A 314 -11.86 -5.54 8.74
N SER A 315 -11.43 -6.76 8.46
CA SER A 315 -12.30 -7.93 8.32
C SER A 315 -12.65 -8.59 9.65
N SER A 316 -11.92 -8.26 10.72
CA SER A 316 -12.16 -8.80 12.06
C SER A 316 -13.60 -8.52 12.53
N LYS A 317 -14.30 -9.61 12.87
CA LYS A 317 -15.61 -9.58 13.53
C LYS A 317 -15.48 -9.71 15.06
N ALA A 318 -14.33 -9.33 15.60
CA ALA A 318 -13.99 -9.44 17.01
C ALA A 318 -15.14 -9.04 17.94
N ASP A 319 -15.31 -9.89 18.94
CA ASP A 319 -16.17 -9.65 20.07
C ASP A 319 -15.66 -8.47 20.89
N LYS A 320 -16.60 -7.80 21.53
CA LYS A 320 -16.35 -6.54 22.22
C LYS A 320 -17.01 -6.55 23.56
N THR A 321 -16.30 -5.99 24.53
CA THR A 321 -16.83 -5.76 25.88
C THR A 321 -17.00 -4.27 26.10
N TYR A 322 -18.19 -3.88 26.56
CA TYR A 322 -18.59 -2.51 26.84
C TYR A 322 -18.99 -2.36 28.30
N LYS A 323 -18.71 -1.19 28.87
CA LYS A 323 -19.28 -0.72 30.14
C LYS A 323 -20.19 0.46 29.88
N LEU A 324 -21.39 0.39 30.42
CA LEU A 324 -22.45 1.37 30.18
C LEU A 324 -22.90 1.96 31.51
N LYS A 325 -23.07 3.29 31.55
CA LYS A 325 -23.87 3.95 32.58
C LYS A 325 -25.28 4.13 32.04
N VAL A 326 -26.27 3.55 32.69
CA VAL A 326 -27.65 3.50 32.23
C VAL A 326 -28.56 4.23 33.21
N THR A 327 -29.40 5.12 32.67
CA THR A 327 -30.46 5.83 33.38
C THR A 327 -31.82 5.26 33.00
N PHE A 328 -32.78 5.42 33.91
CA PHE A 328 -34.13 4.89 33.74
C PHE A 328 -35.17 5.99 33.91
N LYS A 329 -36.26 5.93 33.14
CA LYS A 329 -37.40 6.84 33.29
C LYS A 329 -38.12 6.66 34.62
N GLU A 330 -38.15 5.42 35.12
CA GLU A 330 -38.80 5.03 36.37
C GLU A 330 -37.81 4.26 37.24
N PRO A 331 -37.90 4.34 38.58
CA PRO A 331 -37.07 3.54 39.47
C PRO A 331 -37.19 2.04 39.18
N VAL A 332 -36.07 1.33 39.16
CA VAL A 332 -36.02 -0.11 38.91
C VAL A 332 -35.42 -0.82 40.11
N SER A 333 -36.06 -1.88 40.59
CA SER A 333 -35.46 -2.74 41.61
C SER A 333 -34.30 -3.53 41.02
N GLU A 334 -33.27 -3.77 41.81
CA GLU A 334 -32.09 -4.51 41.39
C GLU A 334 -32.45 -5.91 40.87
N GLU A 335 -33.38 -6.59 41.54
CA GLU A 335 -33.89 -7.92 41.15
C GLU A 335 -34.55 -7.91 39.77
N LYS A 336 -35.43 -6.94 39.50
CA LYS A 336 -36.10 -6.79 38.20
C LYS A 336 -35.06 -6.50 37.11
N LEU A 337 -34.11 -5.61 37.38
CA LEU A 337 -33.06 -5.27 36.44
C LEU A 337 -32.20 -6.49 36.09
N LYS A 338 -31.71 -7.23 37.09
CA LYS A 338 -30.94 -8.48 36.89
C LYS A 338 -31.71 -9.48 36.04
N SER A 339 -32.99 -9.73 36.35
CA SER A 339 -33.84 -10.64 35.58
C SER A 339 -33.98 -10.22 34.11
N CYS A 340 -34.15 -8.93 33.83
CA CYS A 340 -34.20 -8.41 32.46
C CYS A 340 -32.85 -8.56 31.72
N LEU A 341 -31.72 -8.35 32.40
CA LEU A 341 -30.39 -8.54 31.79
C LEU A 341 -30.13 -10.03 31.50
N GLU A 342 -30.45 -10.92 32.44
CA GLU A 342 -30.35 -12.38 32.22
C GLU A 342 -31.17 -12.82 31.00
N ALA A 343 -32.33 -12.23 30.78
CA ALA A 343 -33.15 -12.52 29.60
C ALA A 343 -32.52 -12.06 28.27
N LEU A 344 -31.59 -11.10 28.29
CA LEU A 344 -30.81 -10.64 27.13
C LEU A 344 -29.48 -11.41 26.98
N SER A 345 -28.99 -12.03 28.04
CA SER A 345 -27.73 -12.79 28.04
C SER A 345 -27.88 -14.08 27.22
N GLY A 346 -26.89 -14.39 26.37
CA GLY A 346 -26.95 -15.54 25.47
C GLY A 346 -28.06 -15.46 24.43
N LYS A 347 -28.42 -14.25 23.96
CA LYS A 347 -29.49 -14.04 22.99
C LYS A 347 -29.01 -13.45 21.68
N GLU A 348 -29.69 -13.86 20.61
CA GLU A 348 -29.64 -13.16 19.34
C GLU A 348 -30.60 -11.96 19.37
N ILE A 349 -30.07 -10.80 18.99
CA ILE A 349 -30.75 -9.52 18.94
C ILE A 349 -30.93 -9.11 17.48
N ALA A 350 -32.17 -8.85 17.07
CA ALA A 350 -32.48 -8.27 15.78
C ALA A 350 -32.42 -6.73 15.87
N GLN A 351 -31.43 -6.14 15.21
CA GLN A 351 -31.21 -4.69 15.19
C GLN A 351 -31.40 -4.15 13.77
N GLN A 352 -32.47 -3.38 13.56
CA GLN A 352 -32.56 -2.49 12.43
C GLN A 352 -31.52 -1.37 12.56
N THR A 353 -30.95 -0.91 11.44
CA THR A 353 -29.95 0.17 11.41
C THR A 353 -30.42 1.36 12.29
N PRO A 354 -29.68 1.76 13.34
CA PRO A 354 -30.17 2.79 14.25
C PRO A 354 -30.49 4.12 13.58
N LYS A 355 -31.51 4.83 14.06
CA LYS A 355 -31.95 6.12 13.49
C LYS A 355 -30.79 7.11 13.36
N ARG A 356 -29.91 7.19 14.37
CA ARG A 356 -28.77 8.12 14.39
C ARG A 356 -27.74 7.87 13.28
N VAL A 357 -27.70 6.67 12.68
CA VAL A 357 -26.73 6.32 11.62
C VAL A 357 -27.37 5.99 10.27
N VAL A 358 -28.70 5.96 10.17
CA VAL A 358 -29.42 5.60 8.93
C VAL A 358 -29.05 6.50 7.75
N HIS A 359 -28.76 7.78 8.00
CA HIS A 359 -28.30 8.72 6.97
C HIS A 359 -26.93 8.37 6.35
N ARG A 360 -26.20 7.40 6.92
CA ARG A 360 -24.89 6.93 6.43
C ARG A 360 -24.85 5.44 6.10
N ARG A 361 -25.89 4.67 6.43
CA ARG A 361 -25.90 3.21 6.33
C ARG A 361 -27.23 2.74 5.77
N ALA A 362 -27.19 1.71 4.93
CA ALA A 362 -28.40 1.05 4.45
C ALA A 362 -29.30 0.62 5.62
N ASP A 363 -30.58 0.94 5.53
CA ASP A 363 -31.56 0.58 6.54
C ASP A 363 -31.91 -0.91 6.41
N LEU A 364 -31.34 -1.74 7.29
CA LEU A 364 -31.42 -3.20 7.24
C LEU A 364 -31.45 -3.76 8.65
N VAL A 365 -32.19 -4.85 8.84
CA VAL A 365 -32.17 -5.64 10.08
C VAL A 365 -30.97 -6.57 10.06
N ARG A 366 -30.16 -6.54 11.13
CA ARG A 366 -29.01 -7.41 11.34
C ARG A 366 -29.18 -8.13 12.67
N LYS A 367 -28.93 -9.43 12.65
CA LYS A 367 -28.91 -10.28 13.84
C LYS A 367 -27.50 -10.26 14.44
N ARG A 368 -27.41 -10.03 15.74
CA ARG A 368 -26.14 -10.02 16.50
C ARG A 368 -26.33 -10.68 17.85
N TYR A 369 -25.32 -11.38 18.32
CA TYR A 369 -25.39 -12.13 19.56
C TYR A 369 -24.83 -11.34 20.76
N VAL A 370 -25.54 -11.37 21.87
CA VAL A 370 -25.06 -10.93 23.19
C VAL A 370 -24.59 -12.17 23.93
N HIS A 371 -23.28 -12.30 24.14
CA HIS A 371 -22.69 -13.42 24.85
C HIS A 371 -23.03 -13.34 26.34
N SER A 372 -22.80 -12.18 26.94
CA SER A 372 -23.18 -11.90 28.33
C SER A 372 -23.56 -10.45 28.56
N ILE A 373 -24.47 -10.22 29.49
CA ILE A 373 -24.80 -8.87 29.98
C ILE A 373 -25.08 -8.95 31.47
N THR A 374 -24.35 -8.17 32.26
CA THR A 374 -24.35 -8.24 33.72
C THR A 374 -24.49 -6.86 34.35
N LEU A 375 -25.21 -6.81 35.47
CA LEU A 375 -25.24 -5.63 36.33
C LEU A 375 -23.99 -5.64 37.21
N ASP A 376 -23.16 -4.61 37.08
CA ASP A 376 -21.98 -4.43 37.93
C ASP A 376 -22.37 -3.73 39.24
N GLU A 377 -23.18 -2.67 39.15
CA GLU A 377 -23.60 -1.84 40.28
C GLU A 377 -24.92 -1.13 39.96
N LEU A 378 -25.82 -1.01 40.93
CA LEU A 378 -26.97 -0.10 40.91
C LEU A 378 -26.80 0.89 42.06
N LYS A 379 -26.65 2.18 41.74
CA LYS A 379 -26.45 3.22 42.74
C LYS A 379 -27.76 3.74 43.31
N ASP A 380 -27.67 4.34 44.50
CA ASP A 380 -28.82 4.95 45.21
C ASP A 380 -29.48 6.08 44.40
N ASP A 381 -28.74 6.73 43.50
CA ASP A 381 -29.25 7.76 42.58
C ASP A 381 -30.05 7.18 41.39
N GLY A 382 -30.17 5.85 41.31
CA GLY A 382 -30.89 5.14 40.26
C GLY A 382 -30.07 4.80 39.02
N ASN A 383 -28.78 5.16 38.99
CA ASN A 383 -27.89 4.83 37.87
C ASN A 383 -27.39 3.39 37.94
N ALA A 384 -27.47 2.65 36.84
CA ALA A 384 -26.92 1.31 36.71
C ALA A 384 -25.63 1.30 35.89
N TYR A 385 -24.65 0.52 36.33
CA TYR A 385 -23.43 0.22 35.59
C TYR A 385 -23.53 -1.21 35.06
N ILE A 386 -23.51 -1.36 33.74
CA ILE A 386 -23.78 -2.63 33.06
C ILE A 386 -22.60 -2.98 32.17
N THR A 387 -22.10 -4.21 32.30
CA THR A 387 -21.10 -4.78 31.39
C THR A 387 -21.78 -5.63 30.32
N VAL A 388 -21.46 -5.41 29.05
CA VAL A 388 -22.00 -6.16 27.90
C VAL A 388 -20.84 -6.76 27.09
N ASN A 389 -20.82 -8.08 26.94
CA ASN A 389 -19.95 -8.78 26.00
C ASN A 389 -20.81 -9.28 24.81
N CYS A 390 -20.42 -8.90 23.59
CA CYS A 390 -21.23 -9.17 22.42
C CYS A 390 -20.42 -9.25 21.12
N GLU A 391 -21.06 -9.77 20.08
CA GLU A 391 -20.51 -9.85 18.74
C GLU A 391 -20.16 -8.49 18.13
N GLY A 392 -19.17 -8.52 17.23
CA GLY A 392 -18.80 -7.37 16.42
C GLY A 392 -19.97 -6.74 15.65
N GLY A 393 -20.22 -5.46 15.94
CA GLY A 393 -21.20 -4.65 15.23
C GLY A 393 -22.59 -4.63 15.86
N LEU A 394 -22.77 -5.22 17.05
CA LEU A 394 -23.93 -4.96 17.89
C LEU A 394 -23.92 -3.50 18.37
N TYR A 395 -25.05 -2.81 18.21
CA TYR A 395 -25.23 -1.44 18.67
C TYR A 395 -25.72 -1.44 20.12
N VAL A 396 -24.80 -1.34 21.07
CA VAL A 396 -25.11 -1.47 22.50
C VAL A 396 -25.96 -0.34 23.07
N LYS A 397 -25.89 0.89 22.52
CA LYS A 397 -26.80 1.99 22.92
C LYS A 397 -28.26 1.60 22.62
N GLU A 398 -28.48 1.02 21.46
CA GLU A 398 -29.79 0.57 21.01
C GLU A 398 -30.25 -0.77 21.60
N LEU A 399 -29.33 -1.63 22.06
CA LEU A 399 -29.67 -2.78 22.91
C LEU A 399 -30.37 -2.34 24.20
N ILE A 400 -29.94 -1.21 24.77
CA ILE A 400 -30.54 -0.64 25.98
C ILE A 400 -31.82 0.13 25.66
N SER A 401 -31.77 1.06 24.70
CA SER A 401 -32.89 1.98 24.41
C SER A 401 -34.02 1.38 23.58
N GLY A 402 -33.77 0.28 22.87
CA GLY A 402 -34.69 -0.32 21.90
C GLY A 402 -34.88 0.49 20.62
N ASP A 403 -34.36 1.72 20.54
CA ASP A 403 -34.48 2.67 19.41
C ASP A 403 -35.90 2.71 18.82
N GLU A 404 -36.90 2.87 19.70
CA GLU A 404 -38.34 2.89 19.37
C GLU A 404 -38.81 1.62 18.62
N GLY A 405 -38.36 0.44 19.08
CA GLY A 405 -38.76 -0.86 18.53
C GLY A 405 -37.88 -1.34 17.37
N ARG A 406 -36.85 -0.59 16.99
CA ARG A 406 -35.87 -0.99 15.96
C ARG A 406 -34.87 -2.03 16.46
N THR A 407 -34.75 -2.23 17.77
CA THR A 407 -33.96 -3.29 18.39
C THR A 407 -34.84 -4.21 19.25
N ASN A 408 -34.84 -5.51 18.94
CA ASN A 408 -35.63 -6.50 19.65
C ASN A 408 -34.88 -7.84 19.80
N PRO A 409 -34.82 -8.43 21.02
CA PRO A 409 -35.21 -7.84 22.30
C PRO A 409 -34.30 -6.67 22.71
N SER A 410 -34.77 -5.85 23.65
CA SER A 410 -34.02 -4.71 24.23
C SER A 410 -34.34 -4.53 25.71
N LEU A 411 -33.47 -3.86 26.46
CA LEU A 411 -33.69 -3.63 27.90
C LEU A 411 -34.97 -2.80 28.15
N THR A 412 -35.16 -1.72 27.38
CA THR A 412 -36.38 -0.91 27.42
C THR A 412 -37.64 -1.74 27.15
N GLY A 413 -37.59 -2.63 26.15
CA GLY A 413 -38.72 -3.52 25.84
C GLY A 413 -39.06 -4.49 26.97
N LEU A 414 -38.05 -5.01 27.67
CA LEU A 414 -38.23 -5.93 28.80
C LEU A 414 -38.69 -5.23 30.08
N LEU A 415 -38.20 -4.02 30.35
CA LEU A 415 -38.57 -3.25 31.55
C LEU A 415 -40.00 -2.69 31.47
N GLY A 416 -40.47 -2.38 30.25
CA GLY A 416 -41.75 -1.73 29.97
C GLY A 416 -41.70 -0.20 30.02
N PHE A 417 -40.55 0.38 30.36
CA PHE A 417 -40.29 1.82 30.35
C PHE A 417 -38.87 2.10 29.83
N GLN A 418 -38.62 3.37 29.49
CA GLN A 418 -37.39 3.79 28.81
C GLN A 418 -36.14 3.64 29.70
N ALA A 419 -35.11 3.01 29.14
CA ALA A 419 -33.75 3.00 29.64
C ALA A 419 -32.81 3.65 28.60
N LEU A 420 -31.85 4.47 29.03
CA LEU A 420 -30.94 5.20 28.14
C LEU A 420 -29.50 5.04 28.59
N VAL A 421 -28.58 4.95 27.62
CA VAL A 421 -27.14 4.97 27.88
C VAL A 421 -26.69 6.43 28.00
N GLU A 422 -26.22 6.82 29.17
CA GLU A 422 -25.62 8.12 29.44
C GLU A 422 -24.14 8.12 29.05
N ASP A 423 -23.39 7.13 29.52
CA ASP A 423 -21.97 6.93 29.19
C ASP A 423 -21.73 5.54 28.61
N LEU A 424 -20.80 5.47 27.66
CA LEU A 424 -20.36 4.21 27.03
C LEU A 424 -18.85 4.17 26.97
N ASP A 425 -18.28 3.08 27.48
CA ASP A 425 -16.85 2.82 27.40
C ASP A 425 -16.61 1.45 26.77
N VAL A 426 -15.62 1.37 25.88
CA VAL A 426 -15.17 0.09 25.33
C VAL A 426 -14.03 -0.40 26.21
N VAL A 427 -14.07 -1.65 26.66
CA VAL A 427 -13.08 -2.23 27.58
C VAL A 427 -12.21 -3.28 26.88
N ASN A 428 -12.79 -4.04 25.96
CA ASN A 428 -12.08 -5.09 25.24
C ASN A 428 -12.47 -5.15 23.76
N VAL A 429 -11.51 -5.50 22.91
CA VAL A 429 -11.69 -5.81 21.49
C VAL A 429 -10.86 -7.06 21.19
N GLU A 430 -11.51 -8.20 21.01
CA GLU A 430 -10.84 -9.51 20.98
C GLU A 430 -10.28 -9.84 19.58
N ILE A 431 -9.04 -9.40 19.34
CA ILE A 431 -8.25 -9.60 18.10
C ILE A 431 -6.86 -10.09 18.47
#